data_AF-C3ZUY5-F1
#
_entry.id   AF-C3ZUY5-F1
#
_cell.length_a   1.000
_cell.length_b   1.000
_cell.length_c   1.000
_cell.angle_alpha   90.00
_cell.angle_beta   90.00
_cell.angle_gamma   90.00
#
_symmetry.space_group_name_H-M   'P 1'
#
loop_
_entity.id
_entity.type
_entity.pdbx_description
1 polymer ?
#
loop_
_entity_poly.entity_id
_entity_poly.type
_entity_poly.pdbx_seq_one_letter_code
_entity_poly.pdbx_strand_id
1 'polypeptide(L)'
;RMDPFHEWPDGNVRLVFDASDTDARKHVSGWAMRNTNNHNCHILKKSCLGVLVCALHCTTPDGGKIHMRPAICDKARKKQLGKQCPNGSCQGRLELMPCRGHCGYPVTHFWRQENNVIFFQ
;
A
#
# COMPACT_ATOMS: atom_id res chain seq x y z
N ARG A 1 -25.94 5.53 2.70
CA ARG A 1 -25.60 4.31 3.47
C ARG A 1 -24.09 4.32 3.63
N MET A 2 -23.59 4.14 4.84
CA MET A 2 -22.15 4.07 5.10
C MET A 2 -21.69 2.61 5.02
N ASP A 3 -20.51 2.41 4.46
CA ASP A 3 -19.81 1.14 4.37
C ASP A 3 -18.95 0.95 5.64
N PRO A 4 -18.79 -0.30 6.11
CA PRO A 4 -17.80 -0.59 7.13
C PRO A 4 -16.38 -0.36 6.57
N PHE A 5 -15.46 0.10 7.41
CA PHE A 5 -14.07 0.25 7.00
C PHE A 5 -13.47 -1.09 6.54
N HIS A 6 -12.68 -1.04 5.46
CA HIS A 6 -11.99 -2.19 4.92
C HIS A 6 -10.51 -1.86 4.74
N GLU A 7 -9.64 -2.59 5.43
CA GLU A 7 -8.21 -2.32 5.44
C GLU A 7 -7.52 -2.65 4.10
N TRP A 8 -8.03 -3.64 3.37
CA TRP A 8 -7.40 -4.18 2.16
C TRP A 8 -8.30 -4.04 0.93
N PRO A 9 -8.68 -2.80 0.54
CA PRO A 9 -9.49 -2.61 -0.64
C PRO A 9 -8.77 -3.18 -1.86
N ASP A 10 -9.48 -3.99 -2.65
CA ASP A 10 -8.96 -4.64 -3.84
C ASP A 10 -9.97 -4.49 -4.99
N GLY A 11 -9.46 -4.44 -6.22
CA GLY A 11 -10.24 -4.11 -7.40
C GLY A 11 -10.70 -2.64 -7.45
N ASN A 12 -11.62 -2.35 -8.37
CA ASN A 12 -12.18 -1.01 -8.58
C ASN A 12 -13.38 -0.77 -7.65
N VAL A 13 -13.12 -0.57 -6.37
CA VAL A 13 -14.18 -0.35 -5.36
C VAL A 13 -14.49 1.12 -5.17
N ARG A 14 -15.70 1.41 -4.69
CA ARG A 14 -16.11 2.73 -4.22
C ARG A 14 -16.79 2.55 -2.88
N LEU A 15 -16.31 3.24 -1.85
CA LEU A 15 -16.79 3.10 -0.49
C LEU A 15 -17.10 4.49 0.07
N VAL A 16 -18.07 4.54 0.98
CA VAL A 16 -18.53 5.75 1.65
C VAL A 16 -18.49 5.51 3.15
N PHE A 17 -17.59 6.17 3.85
CA PHE A 17 -17.42 6.03 5.30
C PHE A 17 -18.02 7.20 6.05
N ASP A 18 -18.42 6.96 7.29
CA ASP A 18 -18.79 8.02 8.23
C ASP A 18 -17.52 8.77 8.69
N ALA A 19 -17.58 10.09 8.84
CA ALA A 19 -16.42 10.88 9.29
C ALA A 19 -16.01 10.62 10.75
N SER A 20 -16.86 9.95 11.54
CA SER A 20 -16.52 9.45 12.87
C SER A 20 -15.61 8.21 12.85
N ASP A 21 -15.53 7.50 11.72
CA ASP A 21 -14.64 6.35 11.56
C ASP A 21 -13.17 6.80 11.60
N THR A 22 -12.44 6.31 12.60
CA THR A 22 -11.08 6.75 12.86
C THR A 22 -10.08 6.34 11.80
N ASP A 23 -10.30 5.19 11.16
CA ASP A 23 -9.37 4.63 10.18
C ASP A 23 -9.62 5.23 8.79
N ALA A 24 -10.88 5.46 8.43
CA ALA A 24 -11.25 6.22 7.25
C ALA A 24 -10.71 7.66 7.33
N ARG A 25 -10.87 8.35 8.48
CA ARG A 25 -10.37 9.71 8.69
C ARG A 25 -8.85 9.83 8.61
N LYS A 26 -8.14 8.78 9.03
CA LYS A 26 -6.68 8.68 8.89
C LYS A 26 -6.24 8.18 7.51
N HIS A 27 -7.19 7.81 6.64
CA HIS A 27 -6.95 7.26 5.31
C HIS A 27 -6.05 6.02 5.36
N VAL A 28 -6.28 5.16 6.35
CA VAL A 28 -5.49 3.94 6.61
C VAL A 28 -5.66 2.97 5.45
N SER A 29 -4.63 2.16 5.23
CA SER A 29 -4.63 1.11 4.22
C SER A 29 -3.60 0.05 4.60
N GLY A 30 -4.00 -1.21 4.51
CA GLY A 30 -3.13 -2.37 4.61
C GLY A 30 -2.09 -2.38 3.49
N TRP A 31 -2.41 -1.87 2.30
CA TRP A 31 -1.41 -1.65 1.24
C TRP A 31 -0.37 -0.58 1.59
N ALA A 32 0.84 -0.70 1.05
CA ALA A 32 1.91 0.29 1.23
C ALA A 32 1.69 1.49 0.30
N MET A 33 0.86 2.43 0.74
CA MET A 33 0.43 3.57 -0.07
C MET A 33 1.24 4.84 0.25
N ARG A 34 1.79 5.50 -0.78
CA ARG A 34 2.44 6.82 -0.65
C ARG A 34 1.56 7.95 -1.15
N ASN A 35 1.67 9.14 -0.56
CA ASN A 35 1.00 10.33 -1.09
C ASN A 35 1.53 10.65 -2.49
N THR A 36 0.63 11.04 -3.38
CA THR A 36 0.95 11.43 -4.76
C THR A 36 0.27 12.76 -5.05
N ASN A 37 1.04 13.77 -5.44
CA ASN A 37 0.48 15.07 -5.77
C ASN A 37 -0.41 14.95 -7.03
N ASN A 38 -1.64 15.42 -6.92
CA ASN A 38 -2.62 15.51 -8.01
C ASN A 38 -3.03 16.97 -8.29
N HIS A 39 -2.36 17.94 -7.64
CA HIS A 39 -2.67 19.37 -7.71
C HIS A 39 -4.11 19.73 -7.29
N ASN A 40 -4.75 18.90 -6.45
CA ASN A 40 -6.08 19.16 -5.91
C ASN A 40 -6.10 18.88 -4.40
N CYS A 41 -6.19 19.94 -3.59
CA CYS A 41 -6.18 19.83 -2.12
C CYS A 41 -7.43 19.17 -1.53
N HIS A 42 -8.53 19.08 -2.29
CA HIS A 42 -9.76 18.42 -1.84
C HIS A 42 -9.72 16.89 -2.03
N ILE A 43 -8.76 16.38 -2.79
CA ILE A 43 -8.63 14.95 -3.08
C ILE A 43 -7.25 14.49 -2.64
N LEU A 44 -7.19 13.69 -1.57
CA LEU A 44 -5.97 13.02 -1.18
C LEU A 44 -5.76 11.80 -2.08
N LYS A 45 -4.79 11.89 -2.99
CA LYS A 45 -4.37 10.78 -3.85
C LYS A 45 -3.19 10.04 -3.21
N LYS A 46 -3.29 8.71 -3.11
CA LYS A 46 -2.22 7.84 -2.66
C LYS A 46 -1.97 6.73 -3.68
N SER A 47 -0.73 6.39 -3.99
CA SER A 47 -0.38 5.33 -4.94
C SER A 47 0.41 4.22 -4.25
N CYS A 48 0.12 2.97 -4.63
CA CYS A 48 0.74 1.79 -4.05
C CYS A 48 2.22 1.70 -4.44
N LEU A 49 3.06 1.35 -3.48
CA LEU A 49 4.49 1.12 -3.68
C LEU A 49 4.78 -0.30 -4.18
N GLY A 50 3.91 -1.26 -3.86
CA GLY A 50 4.15 -2.69 -4.05
C GLY A 50 4.64 -3.37 -2.77
N VAL A 51 5.50 -4.37 -2.93
CA VAL A 51 5.97 -5.24 -1.84
C VAL A 51 7.45 -5.56 -2.02
N LEU A 52 8.19 -5.65 -0.92
CA LEU A 52 9.56 -6.14 -0.95
C LEU A 52 9.55 -7.67 -0.94
N VAL A 53 10.24 -8.26 -1.91
CA VAL A 53 10.36 -9.71 -2.07
C VAL A 53 11.81 -10.13 -2.05
N CYS A 54 12.07 -11.42 -1.82
CA CYS A 54 13.40 -11.98 -2.06
C CYS A 54 13.61 -12.16 -3.56
N ALA A 55 14.71 -11.64 -4.11
CA ALA A 55 15.09 -11.80 -5.51
C ALA A 55 15.34 -13.26 -5.94
N LEU A 56 15.58 -14.15 -4.98
CA LEU A 56 15.69 -15.60 -5.22
C LEU A 56 14.36 -16.34 -4.99
N HIS A 57 13.27 -15.61 -4.76
CA HIS A 57 11.93 -16.15 -4.50
C HIS A 57 11.91 -17.29 -3.47
N CYS A 58 12.77 -17.20 -2.46
CA CYS A 58 12.95 -18.28 -1.50
C CYS A 58 11.65 -18.60 -0.76
N THR A 59 11.57 -19.85 -0.30
CA THR A 59 10.50 -20.33 0.57
C THR A 59 11.07 -20.45 1.98
N THR A 60 10.33 -19.97 2.97
CA THR A 60 10.69 -20.12 4.38
C THR A 60 10.43 -21.56 4.84
N PRO A 61 11.02 -22.02 5.97
CA PRO A 61 10.84 -23.40 6.45
C PRO A 61 9.39 -23.81 6.72
N ASP A 62 8.52 -22.85 7.02
CA ASP A 62 7.07 -23.00 7.19
C ASP A 62 6.29 -22.98 5.86
N GLY A 63 6.96 -22.97 4.71
CA GLY A 63 6.34 -22.96 3.38
C GLY A 63 5.95 -21.56 2.88
N GLY A 64 6.18 -20.51 3.67
CA GLY A 64 5.86 -19.12 3.33
C GLY A 64 6.80 -18.48 2.30
N LYS A 65 6.43 -17.29 1.84
CA LYS A 65 7.26 -16.43 0.98
C LYS A 65 7.64 -15.15 1.73
N ILE A 66 8.77 -14.56 1.35
CA ILE A 66 9.20 -13.27 1.90
C ILE A 66 8.40 -12.15 1.22
N HIS A 67 7.49 -11.55 1.98
CA HIS A 67 6.75 -10.34 1.60
C HIS A 67 6.88 -9.32 2.73
N MET A 68 7.61 -8.22 2.49
CA MET A 68 7.78 -7.16 3.47
C MET A 68 7.18 -5.84 2.99
N ARG A 69 6.63 -5.07 3.94
CA ARG A 69 6.10 -3.73 3.68
C ARG A 69 7.24 -2.77 3.28
N PRO A 70 7.19 -2.16 2.07
CA PRO A 70 8.13 -1.10 1.72
C PRO A 70 7.91 0.12 2.63
N ALA A 71 9.01 0.77 3.00
CA ALA A 71 8.95 2.03 3.71
C ALA A 71 8.35 3.12 2.80
N ILE A 72 7.48 3.95 3.37
CA ILE A 72 6.83 5.04 2.63
C ILE A 72 7.86 6.11 2.25
N CYS A 73 8.77 6.45 3.17
CA CYS A 73 9.86 7.39 2.91
C CYS A 73 10.86 6.82 1.88
N ASP A 74 11.14 7.58 0.83
CA ASP A 74 12.08 7.18 -0.23
C ASP A 74 13.49 6.90 0.31
N LYS A 75 13.99 7.74 1.22
CA LYS A 75 15.33 7.54 1.82
C LYS A 75 15.39 6.26 2.63
N ALA A 76 14.34 5.94 3.39
CA ALA A 76 14.26 4.69 4.15
C ALA A 76 14.09 3.47 3.24
N ARG A 77 13.28 3.58 2.18
CA ARG A 77 13.06 2.50 1.22
C ARG A 77 14.32 2.17 0.45
N LYS A 78 15.10 3.17 0.01
CA LYS A 78 16.44 2.96 -0.57
C LYS A 78 17.36 2.15 0.34
N LYS A 79 17.26 2.33 1.67
CA LYS A 79 18.01 1.51 2.64
C LYS A 79 17.48 0.09 2.78
N GLN A 80 16.22 -0.19 2.45
CA GLN A 80 15.66 -1.56 2.47
C GLN A 80 16.07 -2.35 1.23
N LEU A 81 16.15 -1.70 0.06
CA LEU A 81 16.53 -2.35 -1.19
C LEU A 81 17.95 -2.89 -1.12
N GLY A 82 18.15 -4.11 -1.62
CA GLY A 82 19.45 -4.78 -1.63
C GLY A 82 19.90 -5.32 -0.27
N LYS A 83 19.15 -5.10 0.82
CA LYS A 83 19.42 -5.75 2.10
C LYS A 83 19.31 -7.26 1.95
N GLN A 84 20.05 -7.97 2.80
CA GLN A 84 20.02 -9.43 2.84
C GLN A 84 18.61 -9.92 3.15
N CYS A 85 18.21 -11.01 2.50
CA CYS A 85 16.95 -11.67 2.77
C CYS A 85 16.85 -12.03 4.27
N PRO A 86 15.71 -11.80 4.93
CA PRO A 86 15.54 -12.15 6.33
C PRO A 86 15.45 -13.67 6.56
N ASN A 87 15.27 -14.47 5.51
CA ASN A 87 15.38 -15.93 5.59
C ASN A 87 16.87 -16.30 5.74
N GLY A 88 17.26 -16.76 6.93
CA GLY A 88 18.67 -17.00 7.28
C GLY A 88 19.39 -18.05 6.44
N SER A 89 18.66 -18.98 5.82
CA SER A 89 19.23 -19.97 4.88
C SER A 89 19.33 -19.44 3.44
N CYS A 90 18.81 -18.24 3.16
CA CYS A 90 18.79 -17.65 1.84
C CYS A 90 19.90 -16.62 1.66
N GLN A 91 20.68 -16.76 0.59
CA GLN A 91 21.70 -15.78 0.20
C GLN A 91 21.14 -14.64 -0.69
N GLY A 92 19.82 -14.60 -0.87
CA GLY A 92 19.15 -13.60 -1.69
C GLY A 92 19.15 -12.20 -1.06
N ARG A 93 18.74 -11.23 -1.86
CA ARG A 93 18.56 -9.84 -1.44
C ARG A 93 17.13 -9.40 -1.66
N LEU A 94 16.73 -8.36 -0.92
CA LEU A 94 15.42 -7.75 -1.05
C LEU A 94 15.37 -6.86 -2.30
N GLU A 95 14.34 -7.07 -3.11
CA GLU A 95 13.99 -6.23 -4.24
C GLU A 95 12.55 -5.74 -4.12
N LEU A 96 12.23 -4.64 -4.80
CA LEU A 96 10.86 -4.13 -4.84
C LEU A 96 10.13 -4.74 -6.04
N MET A 97 9.08 -5.50 -5.75
CA MET A 97 8.06 -5.83 -6.73
C MET A 97 7.06 -4.67 -6.76
N PRO A 98 7.06 -3.81 -7.81
CA PRO A 98 6.19 -2.65 -7.85
C PRO A 98 4.74 -3.08 -8.02
N CYS A 99 3.82 -2.32 -7.42
CA CYS A 99 2.41 -2.52 -7.66
C CYS A 99 2.06 -2.19 -9.12
N ARG A 100 1.24 -3.04 -9.75
CA ARG A 100 0.72 -2.84 -11.10
C ARG A 100 -0.81 -2.99 -11.05
N GLY A 101 -1.49 -1.91 -11.40
CA GLY A 101 -2.93 -1.82 -11.55
C GLY A 101 -3.31 -1.42 -12.98
N HIS A 102 -4.21 -0.45 -13.10
CA HIS A 102 -4.77 -0.02 -14.38
C HIS A 102 -3.70 0.45 -15.38
N CYS A 103 -3.72 -0.13 -16.59
CA CYS A 103 -2.75 0.15 -17.66
C CYS A 103 -1.26 0.03 -17.23
N GLY A 104 -0.97 -0.81 -16.23
CA GLY A 104 0.41 -1.01 -15.73
C GLY A 104 0.91 0.08 -14.77
N TYR A 105 0.09 1.11 -14.49
CA TYR A 105 0.37 2.10 -13.44
C TYR A 105 0.06 1.54 -12.05
N PRO A 106 0.68 2.06 -10.98
CA PRO A 106 0.36 1.60 -9.63
C PRO A 106 -1.11 1.80 -9.27
N VAL A 107 -1.67 0.85 -8.52
CA VAL A 107 -2.98 1.01 -7.88
C VAL A 107 -3.00 2.29 -7.06
N THR A 108 -4.11 3.01 -7.10
CA THR A 108 -4.24 4.35 -6.50
C THR A 108 -5.52 4.42 -5.69
N HIS A 109 -5.44 5.04 -4.53
CA HIS A 109 -6.58 5.43 -3.71
C HIS A 109 -6.82 6.93 -3.84
N PHE A 110 -8.09 7.31 -3.89
CA PHE A 110 -8.58 8.67 -3.83
C PHE A 110 -9.48 8.79 -2.61
N TRP A 111 -9.13 9.71 -1.73
CA TRP A 111 -9.92 10.04 -0.56
C TRP A 111 -10.43 11.46 -0.70
N ARG A 112 -11.71 11.67 -0.41
CA ARG A 112 -12.32 13.00 -0.38
C ARG A 112 -13.27 13.07 0.81
N GLN A 113 -13.09 14.06 1.67
CA GLN A 113 -14.04 14.31 2.76
C GLN A 113 -14.96 15.47 2.38
N GLU A 114 -16.25 15.31 2.65
CA GLU A 114 -17.26 16.35 2.50
C GLU A 114 -18.24 16.24 3.68
N ASN A 115 -18.33 17.29 4.50
CA ASN A 115 -19.12 17.29 5.73
C ASN A 115 -18.78 16.07 6.62
N ASN A 116 -19.78 15.28 7.00
CA ASN A 116 -19.66 14.10 7.84
C ASN A 116 -19.44 12.80 7.05
N VAL A 117 -18.97 12.90 5.80
CA VAL A 117 -18.82 11.77 4.90
C VAL A 117 -17.41 11.74 4.29
N ILE A 118 -16.82 10.54 4.23
CA ILE A 118 -15.53 10.30 3.59
C ILE A 118 -15.75 9.35 2.41
N PHE A 119 -15.44 9.81 1.21
CA PHE A 119 -15.49 9.02 -0.01
C PHE A 119 -14.14 8.38 -0.31
N PHE A 120 -14.17 7.12 -0.73
CA PHE A 120 -13.02 6.34 -1.15
C PHE A 120 -13.25 5.72 -2.53
N GLN A 121 -12.22 5.75 -3.36
CA GLN A 121 -12.15 5.10 -4.67
C GLN A 121 -10.74 4.64 -5.00
#